data_AF-A0A935UQZ2-F1
#
_entry.id   AF-A0A935UQZ2-F1
#
_cell.length_a   1.000
_cell.length_b   1.000
_cell.length_c   1.000
_cell.angle_alpha   90.00
_cell.angle_beta   90.00
_cell.angle_gamma   90.00
#
_symmetry.space_group_name_H-M   'P 1'
#
loop_
_entity.id
_entity.type
_entity.pdbx_description
1 polymer ?
#
loop_
_entity_poly.entity_id
_entity_poly.type
_entity_poly.pdbx_seq_one_letter_code
_entity_poly.pdbx_strand_id
1 'polypeptide(L)'
;MTLTSQVQLGVMSDPTIARFEREVGPLWPFVAPFMARYQGVVNDPAESLSGLVESLRSTVSRPATAQLANDLLALLPGWAYFSNAQRCILQTAAAYLVETDDAMSDDAPGGMDDDDRVVRAAVCALLRRSRR
;
A
#
# COMPACT_ATOMS: atom_id res chain seq x y z
N MET A 1 -14.22 -21.18 23.93
CA MET A 1 -15.20 -20.88 22.87
C MET A 1 -14.77 -19.59 22.19
N THR A 2 -14.30 -19.78 20.96
CA THR A 2 -13.98 -18.88 19.84
C THR A 2 -14.63 -17.49 19.85
N LEU A 3 -13.82 -16.45 20.10
CA LEU A 3 -14.14 -15.03 19.82
C LEU A 3 -13.21 -14.39 18.77
N THR A 4 -12.32 -15.18 18.16
CA THR A 4 -11.29 -14.66 17.25
C THR A 4 -11.71 -14.67 15.77
N SER A 5 -12.79 -15.36 15.40
CA SER A 5 -13.14 -15.58 13.98
C SER A 5 -13.99 -14.48 13.33
N GLN A 6 -14.56 -13.53 14.08
CA GLN A 6 -15.45 -12.51 13.49
C GLN A 6 -14.73 -11.23 13.03
N VAL A 7 -13.56 -10.90 13.60
CA VAL A 7 -12.74 -9.77 13.12
C VAL A 7 -12.14 -10.08 11.74
N GLN A 8 -11.92 -11.35 11.44
CA GLN A 8 -11.28 -11.82 10.20
C GLN A 8 -12.23 -11.83 8.98
N LEU A 9 -13.55 -11.87 9.19
CA LEU A 9 -14.55 -11.94 8.12
C LEU A 9 -15.06 -10.55 7.64
N GLY A 10 -15.00 -9.53 8.49
CA GLY A 10 -15.47 -8.18 8.15
C GLY A 10 -14.54 -7.42 7.20
N VAL A 11 -13.24 -7.74 7.20
CA VAL A 11 -12.21 -7.01 6.44
C VAL A 11 -11.99 -7.60 5.04
N MET A 12 -12.37 -8.86 4.82
CA MET A 12 -12.39 -9.51 3.50
C MET A 12 -13.48 -8.96 2.55
N SER A 13 -14.28 -7.98 2.97
CA SER A 13 -15.44 -7.48 2.20
C SER A 13 -15.33 -6.01 1.77
N ASP A 14 -14.20 -5.32 1.97
CA ASP A 14 -14.04 -3.98 1.37
C ASP A 14 -13.74 -4.12 -0.13
N PRO A 15 -14.60 -3.61 -1.03
CA PRO A 15 -14.43 -3.76 -2.46
C PRO A 15 -13.16 -3.07 -2.99
N THR A 16 -12.61 -2.11 -2.26
CA THR A 16 -11.35 -1.44 -2.58
C THR A 16 -10.17 -2.36 -2.31
N ILE A 17 -10.19 -3.11 -1.20
CA ILE A 17 -9.15 -4.09 -0.84
C ILE A 17 -9.19 -5.26 -1.81
N ALA A 18 -10.37 -5.84 -2.06
CA ALA A 18 -10.53 -6.94 -3.00
C ALA A 18 -10.08 -6.55 -4.42
N ARG A 19 -10.27 -5.28 -4.79
CA ARG A 19 -9.75 -4.77 -6.05
C ARG A 19 -8.23 -4.63 -6.03
N PHE A 20 -7.65 -4.04 -4.98
CA PHE A 20 -6.22 -3.94 -4.84
C PHE A 20 -5.54 -5.32 -4.93
N GLU A 21 -6.05 -6.31 -4.19
CA GLU A 21 -5.62 -7.72 -4.28
C GLU A 21 -5.65 -8.25 -5.71
N ARG A 22 -6.75 -8.01 -6.45
CA ARG A 22 -6.87 -8.46 -7.84
C ARG A 22 -5.86 -7.78 -8.77
N GLU A 23 -5.59 -6.49 -8.61
CA GLU A 23 -4.63 -5.76 -9.44
C GLU A 23 -3.19 -6.20 -9.12
N VAL A 24 -2.86 -6.41 -7.84
CA VAL A 24 -1.58 -6.98 -7.40
C VAL A 24 -1.39 -8.38 -7.98
N GLY A 25 -2.44 -9.22 -7.95
CA GLY A 25 -2.45 -10.54 -8.58
C GLY A 25 -1.50 -11.53 -7.89
N PRO A 26 -0.58 -12.18 -8.61
CA PRO A 26 0.27 -13.24 -8.05
C PRO A 26 1.23 -12.77 -6.97
N LEU A 27 1.49 -11.46 -6.85
CA LEU A 27 2.32 -10.88 -5.79
C LEU A 27 1.60 -10.78 -4.44
N TRP A 28 0.29 -11.05 -4.40
CA TRP A 28 -0.52 -10.88 -3.19
C TRP A 28 0.03 -11.59 -1.94
N PRO A 29 0.58 -12.83 -2.02
CA PRO A 29 1.17 -13.49 -0.84
C PRO A 29 2.32 -12.70 -0.19
N PHE A 30 3.02 -11.86 -0.95
CA PHE A 30 4.11 -11.01 -0.46
C PHE A 30 3.60 -9.67 0.06
N VAL A 31 2.49 -9.15 -0.49
CA VAL A 31 1.88 -7.88 -0.09
C VAL A 31 0.96 -8.04 1.14
N ALA A 32 0.24 -9.15 1.25
CA ALA A 32 -0.75 -9.40 2.30
C ALA A 32 -0.18 -9.26 3.73
N PRO A 33 1.06 -9.69 4.05
CA PRO A 33 1.66 -9.47 5.36
C PRO A 33 1.79 -8.00 5.75
N PHE A 34 2.13 -7.11 4.80
CA PHE A 34 2.18 -5.67 5.05
C PHE A 34 0.80 -5.12 5.32
N MET A 35 -0.20 -5.54 4.56
CA MET A 35 -1.58 -5.08 4.75
C MET A 35 -2.14 -5.47 6.12
N ALA A 36 -1.85 -6.68 6.59
CA ALA A 36 -2.28 -7.15 7.91
C ALA A 36 -1.72 -6.28 9.06
N ARG A 37 -0.52 -5.69 8.90
CA ARG A 37 0.07 -4.78 9.92
C ARG A 37 -0.72 -3.48 10.08
N TYR A 38 -1.35 -3.00 9.00
CA TYR A 38 -2.07 -1.72 9.00
C TYR A 38 -3.59 -1.90 9.18
N GLN A 39 -4.12 -3.11 9.03
CA GLN A 39 -5.51 -3.43 9.33
C GLN A 39 -5.77 -3.30 10.84
N GLY A 40 -6.53 -2.28 11.23
CA GLY A 40 -6.93 -2.02 12.63
C GLY A 40 -6.02 -1.07 13.42
N VAL A 41 -4.94 -0.56 12.83
CA VAL A 41 -3.94 0.29 13.52
C VAL A 41 -4.04 1.78 13.14
N VAL A 42 -4.95 2.17 12.25
CA VAL A 42 -5.18 3.59 11.89
C VAL A 42 -5.97 4.31 13.00
N ASN A 43 -5.43 4.31 14.23
CA ASN A 43 -6.03 4.96 15.39
C ASN A 43 -5.71 6.46 15.42
N ASP A 44 -4.57 6.89 14.84
CA ASP A 44 -4.26 8.30 14.58
C ASP A 44 -3.85 8.52 13.10
N PRO A 45 -4.73 9.13 12.29
CA PRO A 45 -4.44 9.46 10.89
C PRO A 45 -3.29 10.44 10.70
N ALA A 46 -2.99 11.33 11.66
CA ALA A 46 -1.98 12.37 11.51
C ALA A 46 -0.56 11.83 11.77
N GLU A 47 -0.40 11.01 12.81
CA GLU A 47 0.87 10.33 13.10
C GLU A 47 1.23 9.34 11.97
N SER A 48 0.25 8.56 11.52
CA SER A 48 0.38 7.62 10.40
C SER A 48 0.83 8.31 9.10
N LEU A 49 0.29 9.50 8.81
CA LEU A 49 0.67 10.28 7.63
C LEU A 49 2.10 10.81 7.73
N SER A 50 2.51 11.26 8.92
CA SER A 50 3.83 11.86 9.12
C SER A 50 4.94 10.83 8.92
N GLY A 51 4.81 9.64 9.51
CA GLY A 51 5.74 8.54 9.28
C GLY A 51 5.78 8.08 7.82
N LEU A 52 4.62 7.99 7.16
CA LEU A 52 4.52 7.63 5.75
C LEU A 52 5.25 8.63 4.83
N VAL A 53 5.11 9.94 5.09
CA VAL A 53 5.80 11.00 4.34
C VAL A 53 7.32 10.88 4.50
N GLU A 54 7.79 10.63 5.72
CA GLU A 54 9.21 10.48 6.00
C GLU A 54 9.82 9.28 5.25
N SER A 55 9.17 8.12 5.35
CA SER A 55 9.59 6.90 4.64
C SER A 55 9.61 7.06 3.12
N LEU A 56 8.60 7.75 2.55
CA LEU A 56 8.58 7.98 1.11
C LEU A 56 9.66 8.98 0.68
N ARG A 57 9.93 10.03 1.46
CA ARG A 57 10.98 11.02 1.14
C ARG A 57 12.38 10.44 1.18
N SER A 58 12.67 9.56 2.15
CA SER A 58 13.96 8.85 2.17
C SER A 58 14.11 7.95 0.94
N THR A 59 13.02 7.33 0.50
CA THR A 59 12.96 6.47 -0.69
C THR A 59 13.10 7.24 -2.01
N VAL A 60 12.60 8.48 -2.09
CA VAL A 60 12.81 9.36 -3.26
C VAL A 60 14.29 9.65 -3.51
N SER A 61 15.15 9.55 -2.49
CA SER A 61 16.59 9.81 -2.63
C SER A 61 17.32 8.71 -3.42
N ARG A 62 16.68 7.56 -3.66
CA ARG A 62 17.20 6.48 -4.50
C ARG A 62 16.66 6.64 -5.94
N PRO A 63 17.52 6.73 -6.97
CA PRO A 63 17.07 6.98 -8.34
C PRO A 63 16.07 5.94 -8.88
N ALA A 64 16.24 4.66 -8.55
CA ALA A 64 15.41 3.56 -9.04
C ALA A 64 13.94 3.64 -8.54
N THR A 65 13.74 4.04 -7.28
CA THR A 65 12.42 4.10 -6.62
C THR A 65 11.79 5.50 -6.65
N ALA A 66 12.52 6.52 -7.12
CA ALA A 66 12.11 7.91 -7.01
C ALA A 66 10.76 8.20 -7.68
N GLN A 67 10.51 7.65 -8.87
CA GLN A 67 9.24 7.86 -9.56
C GLN A 67 8.07 7.24 -8.79
N LEU A 68 8.22 5.99 -8.33
CA LEU A 68 7.17 5.27 -7.60
C LEU A 68 6.87 5.93 -6.25
N ALA A 69 7.90 6.38 -5.53
CA ALA A 69 7.72 7.11 -4.28
C ALA A 69 7.02 8.47 -4.51
N ASN A 70 7.33 9.17 -5.62
CA ASN A 70 6.62 10.39 -5.99
C ASN A 70 5.14 10.14 -6.34
N ASP A 71 4.83 9.04 -7.03
CA ASP A 71 3.45 8.66 -7.35
C ASP A 71 2.63 8.42 -6.07
N LEU A 72 3.21 7.77 -5.06
CA LEU A 72 2.58 7.59 -3.75
C LEU A 72 2.44 8.90 -2.97
N LEU A 73 3.47 9.77 -2.99
CA LEU A 73 3.42 11.11 -2.38
C LEU A 73 2.32 11.98 -2.99
N ALA A 74 2.07 11.85 -4.30
CA ALA A 74 1.02 12.58 -5.00
C ALA A 74 -0.40 12.20 -4.55
N LEU A 75 -0.58 11.04 -3.90
CA LEU A 75 -1.87 10.61 -3.33
C LEU A 75 -2.14 11.18 -1.93
N LEU A 76 -1.10 11.64 -1.22
CA LEU A 76 -1.20 12.11 0.17
C LEU A 76 -2.11 13.32 0.39
N PRO A 77 -2.26 14.29 -0.54
CA PRO A 77 -3.26 15.34 -0.39
C PRO A 77 -4.69 14.81 -0.18
N GLY A 78 -4.98 13.59 -0.64
CA GLY A 78 -6.27 12.91 -0.44
C GLY A 78 -6.44 12.24 0.94
N TRP A 79 -5.40 12.15 1.75
CA TRP A 79 -5.35 11.33 2.97
C TRP A 79 -6.49 11.59 3.97
N ALA A 80 -6.81 12.87 4.19
CA ALA A 80 -7.89 13.28 5.09
C ALA A 80 -9.26 12.75 4.64
N TYR A 81 -9.44 12.52 3.33
CA TYR A 81 -10.68 12.07 2.71
C TYR A 81 -10.73 10.56 2.43
N PHE A 82 -9.60 9.87 2.59
CA PHE A 82 -9.53 8.42 2.39
C PHE A 82 -10.24 7.67 3.51
N SER A 83 -10.97 6.61 3.13
CA SER A 83 -11.45 5.59 4.05
C SER A 83 -10.29 4.84 4.70
N ASN A 84 -10.56 4.11 5.78
CA ASN A 84 -9.54 3.28 6.43
C ASN A 84 -8.95 2.23 5.47
N ALA A 85 -9.76 1.65 4.59
CA ALA A 85 -9.28 0.74 3.55
C ALA A 85 -8.31 1.41 2.57
N GLN A 86 -8.64 2.62 2.12
CA GLN A 86 -7.77 3.40 1.22
C GLN A 86 -6.46 3.83 1.90
N ARG A 87 -6.51 4.25 3.17
CA ARG A 87 -5.30 4.56 3.95
C ARG A 87 -4.43 3.32 4.13
N CYS A 88 -5.05 2.18 4.45
CA CYS A 88 -4.37 0.89 4.58
C CYS A 88 -3.68 0.48 3.27
N ILE A 89 -4.34 0.61 2.11
CA ILE A 89 -3.73 0.34 0.80
C ILE A 89 -2.51 1.24 0.56
N LEU A 90 -2.63 2.54 0.85
CA LEU A 90 -1.52 3.47 0.63
C LEU A 90 -0.32 3.17 1.54
N GLN A 91 -0.57 2.88 2.82
CA GLN A 91 0.48 2.47 3.77
C GLN A 91 1.11 1.15 3.34
N THR A 92 0.32 0.18 2.87
CA THR A 92 0.79 -1.12 2.40
C THR A 92 1.72 -0.96 1.20
N ALA A 93 1.33 -0.18 0.20
CA ALA A 93 2.15 0.03 -0.99
C ALA A 93 3.46 0.77 -0.68
N ALA A 94 3.41 1.76 0.22
CA ALA A 94 4.61 2.44 0.67
C ALA A 94 5.53 1.52 1.47
N ALA A 95 4.98 0.74 2.41
CA ALA A 95 5.78 -0.22 3.19
C ALA A 95 6.43 -1.27 2.29
N TYR A 96 5.70 -1.77 1.29
CA TYR A 96 6.26 -2.68 0.30
C TYR A 96 7.44 -2.03 -0.44
N LEU A 97 7.27 -0.81 -0.95
CA LEU A 97 8.33 -0.08 -1.67
C LEU A 97 9.54 0.28 -0.79
N VAL A 98 9.36 0.48 0.53
CA VAL A 98 10.43 0.90 1.45
C VAL A 98 11.16 -0.29 2.09
N GLU A 99 10.43 -1.34 2.45
CA GLU A 99 10.94 -2.44 3.26
C GLU A 99 11.34 -3.68 2.44
N THR A 100 10.92 -3.79 1.19
CA THR A 100 11.27 -4.97 0.39
C THR A 100 12.71 -4.82 -0.09
N ASP A 101 13.58 -5.65 0.48
CA ASP A 101 14.93 -5.89 -0.02
C ASP A 101 14.79 -7.02 -1.04
N ASP A 102 14.54 -6.66 -2.29
CA ASP A 102 14.31 -7.65 -3.34
C ASP A 102 15.57 -8.51 -3.55
N ALA A 103 15.36 -9.79 -3.87
CA ALA A 103 16.47 -10.71 -4.16
C ALA A 103 17.27 -10.27 -5.40
N MET A 104 16.70 -9.39 -6.21
CA MET A 104 17.33 -8.70 -7.34
C MET A 104 17.52 -7.23 -6.94
N SER A 105 18.71 -6.69 -7.20
CA SER A 105 18.96 -5.27 -6.97
C SER A 105 18.02 -4.41 -7.80
N ASP A 106 17.45 -3.37 -7.20
CA ASP A 106 16.62 -2.33 -7.83
C ASP A 106 17.23 -1.74 -9.11
N ASP A 107 18.56 -1.74 -9.21
CA ASP A 107 19.32 -1.23 -10.37
C ASP A 107 19.44 -2.25 -11.53
N ALA A 108 19.03 -3.50 -11.32
CA ALA A 108 19.04 -4.55 -12.33
C ALA A 108 17.79 -4.47 -13.24
N PRO A 109 17.88 -4.87 -14.52
CA PRO A 109 16.70 -4.97 -15.38
C PRO A 109 15.63 -5.89 -14.77
N GLY A 110 14.43 -5.35 -14.55
CA GLY A 110 13.31 -6.06 -13.94
C GLY A 110 13.34 -6.12 -12.40
N GLY A 111 14.35 -5.53 -11.75
CA GLY A 111 14.47 -5.48 -10.28
C GLY A 111 13.42 -4.61 -9.59
N MET A 112 12.59 -3.89 -10.35
CA MET A 112 11.53 -3.00 -9.85
C MET A 112 10.13 -3.37 -10.36
N ASP A 113 10.00 -4.50 -11.09
CA ASP A 113 8.73 -4.87 -11.73
C ASP A 113 7.64 -5.18 -10.69
N ASP A 114 8.05 -5.74 -9.56
CA ASP A 114 7.15 -6.09 -8.46
C ASP A 114 6.68 -4.82 -7.72
N ASP A 115 7.59 -3.89 -7.42
CA ASP A 115 7.28 -2.58 -6.84
C ASP A 115 6.38 -1.74 -7.74
N ASP A 116 6.71 -1.61 -9.04
CA ASP A 116 5.90 -0.86 -10.00
C ASP A 116 4.48 -1.44 -10.04
N ARG A 117 4.36 -2.76 -10.03
CA ARG A 117 3.06 -3.43 -10.02
C ARG A 117 2.25 -3.12 -8.76
N VAL A 118 2.87 -3.19 -7.58
CA VAL A 118 2.20 -2.89 -6.30
C VAL A 118 1.78 -1.42 -6.23
N VAL A 119 2.65 -0.49 -6.62
CA VAL A 119 2.35 0.94 -6.62
C VAL A 119 1.25 1.28 -7.63
N ARG A 120 1.31 0.73 -8.85
CA ARG A 120 0.24 0.91 -9.85
C ARG A 120 -1.09 0.32 -9.39
N ALA A 121 -1.07 -0.84 -8.74
CA ALA A 121 -2.28 -1.44 -8.17
C ALA A 121 -2.90 -0.51 -7.11
N ALA A 122 -2.08 0.10 -6.25
CA ALA A 122 -2.54 1.06 -5.25
C ALA A 122 -3.13 2.31 -5.90
N VAL A 123 -2.41 2.94 -6.83
CA VAL A 123 -2.90 4.09 -7.60
C VAL A 123 -4.23 3.77 -8.29
N CYS A 124 -4.32 2.62 -8.96
CA CYS A 124 -5.54 2.18 -9.64
C CYS A 124 -6.71 1.96 -8.67
N ALA A 125 -6.47 1.36 -7.52
CA ALA A 125 -7.48 1.12 -6.49
C ALA A 125 -7.97 2.44 -5.87
N LEU A 126 -7.07 3.40 -5.66
CA LEU A 126 -7.34 4.66 -4.95
C LEU A 126 -7.98 5.73 -5.85
N LEU A 127 -7.56 5.85 -7.11
CA LEU A 127 -8.02 6.93 -8.00
C LEU A 127 -9.26 6.59 -8.81
N ARG A 128 -9.52 5.32 -9.12
CA ARG A 128 -10.76 4.96 -9.81
C ARG A 128 -11.91 5.08 -8.83
N ARG A 129 -12.69 6.16 -8.97
CA ARG A 129 -14.00 6.35 -8.32
C ARG A 129 -14.77 5.03 -8.32
N SER A 130 -15.04 4.50 -7.13
CA SER A 130 -16.18 3.61 -6.92
C SER A 130 -17.40 4.36 -7.46
N ARG A 131 -17.89 3.96 -8.64
CA ARG A 131 -19.16 4.47 -9.16
C ARG A 131 -20.20 4.11 -8.10
N ARG A 132 -20.66 5.15 -7.38
CA ARG A 132 -21.84 5.08 -6.51
C ARG A 132 -23.08 4.93 -7.38
#